data_AF-A0A967SVS8-F1
#
_entry.id   AF-A0A967SVS8-F1
#
_cell.length_a   1.000
_cell.length_b   1.000
_cell.length_c   1.000
_cell.angle_alpha   90.00
_cell.angle_beta   90.00
_cell.angle_gamma   90.00
#
_symmetry.space_group_name_H-M   'P 1'
#
loop_
_entity.id
_entity.type
_entity.pdbx_description
1 polymer ?
#
loop_
_entity_poly.entity_id
_entity_poly.type
_entity_poly.pdbx_seq_one_letter_code
_entity_poly.pdbx_strand_id
1 'polypeptide(L)'
;MGVFLGGFLVGQAWLISTIISDIFIGQKTLAHVQPLLNALFLLILGRGLTTYAREISAGKVSIGVRVSLKRKLFQHLQLVSPIHISTERTGEVTTTLVQGVDRLDDYFRTYLPQLLISAILPVLVLLVVFPIDWITGIIFLVTAPLIPVFMLLIGKQAEKETTRQWKLLGQLGGHFLDVLQGLRILKAYGLSKAQGKVIREVSDQYASVTLKVLRIAFLSALVLEILATISTAVIAVQIGIRLLYGQITLVESLFILILAPEFYFPLRQLGAAFHSGMEGVRSAERIFEILAIPAMEVPENVINLAKLNSLTVGDIQY
;
A
#
# COMPACT_ATOMS: atom_id res chain seq x y z
N MET A 1 -0.61 -17.71 5.89
CA MET A 1 0.81 -17.38 5.63
C MET A 1 1.43 -16.44 6.66
N GLY A 2 0.79 -15.32 7.02
CA GLY A 2 1.34 -14.40 8.04
C GLY A 2 1.66 -15.06 9.39
N VAL A 3 0.78 -15.93 9.87
CA VAL A 3 0.99 -16.71 11.12
C VAL A 3 2.20 -17.64 11.03
N PHE A 4 2.38 -18.34 9.90
CA PHE A 4 3.54 -19.23 9.69
C PHE A 4 4.86 -18.43 9.68
N LEU A 5 4.90 -17.30 8.98
CA LEU A 5 6.05 -16.40 8.96
C LEU A 5 6.40 -15.88 10.36
N GLY A 6 5.39 -15.50 11.15
CA GLY A 6 5.59 -15.09 12.54
C GLY A 6 6.05 -16.24 13.44
N GLY A 7 5.49 -17.44 13.28
CA GLY A 7 5.94 -18.63 13.98
C GLY A 7 7.40 -18.98 13.68
N PHE A 8 7.82 -18.92 12.41
CA PHE A 8 9.22 -19.10 12.04
C PHE A 8 10.13 -18.04 12.67
N LEU A 9 9.69 -16.78 12.69
CA LEU A 9 10.45 -15.69 13.30
C LEU A 9 10.68 -15.92 14.80
N VAL A 10 9.60 -16.22 15.52
CA VAL A 10 9.63 -16.51 16.96
C VAL A 10 10.49 -17.73 17.24
N GLY A 11 10.33 -18.81 16.48
CA GLY A 11 11.17 -20.00 16.62
C GLY A 11 12.66 -19.74 16.37
N GLN A 12 12.98 -18.94 15.35
CA GLN A 12 14.36 -18.54 15.05
C GLN A 12 14.96 -17.69 16.16
N ALA A 13 14.24 -16.67 16.63
CA ALA A 13 14.68 -15.83 17.74
C ALA A 13 14.93 -16.67 19.00
N TRP A 14 14.04 -17.62 19.30
CA TRP A 14 14.17 -18.50 20.47
C TRP A 14 15.41 -19.40 20.37
N LEU A 15 15.59 -20.06 19.22
CA LEU A 15 16.74 -20.93 18.98
C LEU A 15 18.06 -20.14 19.01
N ILE A 16 18.14 -18.99 18.34
CA ILE A 16 19.33 -18.15 18.36
C ILE A 16 19.69 -17.74 19.80
N SER A 17 18.70 -17.31 20.57
CA SER A 17 18.91 -16.89 21.96
C SER A 17 19.35 -18.03 22.87
N THR A 18 18.75 -19.22 22.68
CA THR A 18 19.13 -20.44 23.42
C THR A 18 20.55 -20.87 23.06
N ILE A 19 20.88 -20.92 21.77
CA ILE A 19 22.22 -21.28 21.26
C ILE A 19 23.28 -20.35 21.84
N ILE A 20 23.06 -19.03 21.78
CA ILE A 20 24.02 -18.05 22.30
C ILE A 20 24.18 -18.22 23.82
N SER A 21 23.09 -18.36 24.57
CA SER A 21 23.16 -18.53 26.01
C SER A 21 23.85 -19.83 26.43
N ASP A 22 23.58 -20.94 25.73
CA ASP A 22 24.18 -22.24 25.98
C ASP A 22 25.69 -22.25 25.75
N ILE A 23 26.17 -21.53 24.73
CA ILE A 23 27.59 -21.39 24.43
C ILE A 23 28.28 -20.47 25.43
N PHE A 24 27.73 -19.28 25.70
CA PHE A 24 28.42 -18.25 26.49
C PHE A 24 28.30 -18.43 27.99
N ILE A 25 27.11 -18.73 28.50
CA ILE A 25 26.87 -18.91 29.94
C ILE A 25 27.01 -20.39 30.32
N GLY A 26 26.40 -21.28 29.53
CA GLY A 26 26.42 -22.71 29.80
C GLY A 26 27.75 -23.40 29.50
N GLN A 27 28.67 -22.73 28.79
CA GLN A 27 29.94 -23.27 28.29
C GLN A 27 29.78 -24.66 27.62
N LYS A 28 28.62 -24.90 26.99
CA LYS A 28 28.31 -26.19 26.38
C LYS A 28 29.15 -26.40 25.13
N THR A 29 29.54 -27.66 24.91
CA THR A 29 30.33 -28.07 23.74
C THR A 29 29.49 -28.04 22.47
N LEU A 30 30.14 -27.91 21.31
CA LEU A 30 29.49 -27.88 19.98
C LEU A 30 28.53 -29.06 19.75
N ALA A 31 28.87 -30.24 20.27
CA ALA A 31 28.02 -31.44 20.18
C ALA A 31 26.62 -31.24 20.77
N HIS A 32 26.48 -30.47 21.85
CA HIS A 32 25.20 -30.18 22.49
C HIS A 32 24.35 -29.17 21.71
N VAL A 33 25.00 -28.28 20.96
CA VAL A 33 24.35 -27.18 20.24
C VAL A 33 24.03 -27.56 18.79
N GLN A 34 24.71 -28.57 18.25
CA GLN A 34 24.48 -29.11 16.91
C GLN A 34 23.00 -29.39 16.57
N PRO A 35 22.17 -30.04 17.42
CA PRO A 35 20.77 -30.26 17.10
C PRO A 35 19.98 -28.95 17.01
N LEU A 36 20.30 -27.95 17.85
CA LEU A 36 19.67 -26.63 17.80
C LEU A 36 20.05 -25.88 16.52
N LEU A 37 21.31 -26.00 16.07
CA LEU A 37 21.77 -25.42 14.81
C LEU A 37 21.08 -26.06 13.60
N ASN A 38 20.92 -27.39 13.61
CA ASN A 38 20.19 -28.11 12.55
C ASN A 38 18.71 -27.68 12.52
N ALA A 39 18.07 -27.56 13.69
CA ALA A 39 16.70 -27.05 13.79
C ALA A 39 16.59 -25.60 13.28
N LEU A 40 17.55 -24.73 13.62
CA LEU A 40 17.61 -23.36 13.13
C LEU A 40 17.73 -23.32 11.60
N PHE A 41 18.60 -24.14 11.02
CA PHE A 41 18.76 -24.25 9.57
C PHE A 41 17.46 -24.67 8.88
N LEU A 42 16.77 -25.69 9.41
CA LEU A 42 15.46 -26.12 8.88
C LEU A 42 14.40 -25.02 8.98
N LEU A 43 14.37 -24.26 10.08
CA LEU A 43 13.47 -23.12 10.26
C LEU A 43 13.76 -22.00 9.25
N ILE A 44 15.04 -21.70 8.97
CA ILE A 44 15.45 -20.71 7.97
C ILE A 44 15.02 -21.16 6.56
N LEU A 45 15.25 -22.42 6.21
CA LEU A 45 14.78 -22.96 4.94
C LEU A 45 13.24 -22.91 4.82
N GLY A 46 12.53 -23.32 5.86
CA GLY A 46 11.06 -23.27 5.90
C GLY A 46 10.51 -21.85 5.73
N ARG A 47 11.13 -20.87 6.39
CA ARG A 47 10.79 -19.44 6.22
C ARG A 47 11.06 -18.98 4.79
N GLY A 48 12.21 -19.38 4.20
CA GLY A 48 12.57 -19.06 2.82
C GLY A 48 11.54 -19.57 1.82
N LEU A 49 11.18 -20.86 1.91
CA LEU A 49 10.15 -21.46 1.05
C LEU A 49 8.79 -20.78 1.20
N THR A 50 8.38 -20.46 2.45
CA THR A 50 7.11 -19.78 2.73
C THR A 50 7.09 -18.37 2.15
N THR A 51 8.21 -17.65 2.25
CA THR A 51 8.35 -16.30 1.68
C THR A 51 8.27 -16.34 0.16
N TYR A 52 8.97 -17.28 -0.47
CA TYR A 52 8.93 -17.49 -1.92
C TYR A 52 7.52 -17.86 -2.42
N ALA A 53 6.86 -18.80 -1.74
CA ALA A 53 5.49 -19.22 -2.07
C ALA A 53 4.49 -18.06 -1.93
N ARG A 54 4.68 -17.18 -0.92
CA ARG A 54 3.88 -15.97 -0.73
C ARG A 54 4.03 -15.02 -1.92
N GLU A 55 5.26 -14.77 -2.36
CA GLU A 55 5.54 -13.81 -3.43
C GLU A 55 4.89 -14.24 -4.76
N ILE A 56 4.93 -15.54 -5.06
CA ILE A 56 4.23 -16.12 -6.21
C ILE A 56 2.70 -16.03 -6.06
N SER A 57 2.18 -16.33 -4.87
CA SER A 57 0.73 -16.34 -4.63
C SER A 57 0.11 -14.94 -4.68
N ALA A 58 0.79 -13.94 -4.12
CA ALA A 58 0.36 -12.55 -4.15
C ALA A 58 0.26 -12.00 -5.58
N GLY A 59 1.21 -12.35 -6.45
CA GLY A 59 1.18 -12.00 -7.86
C GLY A 59 -0.03 -12.60 -8.60
N LYS A 60 -0.34 -13.89 -8.37
CA LYS A 60 -1.44 -14.58 -9.05
C LYS A 60 -2.83 -14.08 -8.64
N VAL A 61 -3.06 -13.85 -7.33
CA VAL A 61 -4.36 -13.39 -6.82
C VAL A 61 -4.69 -11.99 -7.34
N SER A 62 -3.71 -11.09 -7.36
CA SER A 62 -3.89 -9.73 -7.91
C SER A 62 -4.28 -9.76 -9.40
N ILE A 63 -3.62 -10.59 -10.22
CA ILE A 63 -3.94 -10.71 -11.64
C ILE A 63 -5.37 -11.20 -11.82
N GLY A 64 -5.80 -12.21 -11.06
CA GLY A 64 -7.15 -12.76 -11.12
C GLY A 64 -8.25 -11.75 -10.77
N VAL A 65 -8.01 -10.93 -9.73
CA VAL A 65 -8.92 -9.86 -9.31
C VAL A 65 -9.00 -8.77 -10.37
N ARG A 66 -7.86 -8.34 -10.94
CA ARG A 66 -7.79 -7.31 -11.99
C ARG A 66 -8.51 -7.74 -13.27
N VAL A 67 -8.27 -8.96 -13.74
CA VAL A 67 -8.94 -9.49 -14.95
C VAL A 67 -10.44 -9.62 -14.74
N SER A 68 -10.88 -10.04 -13.55
CA SER A 68 -12.29 -10.18 -13.24
C SER A 68 -12.99 -8.82 -13.13
N LEU A 69 -12.35 -7.83 -12.52
CA LEU A 69 -12.88 -6.45 -12.44
C LEU A 69 -12.94 -5.77 -13.80
N LYS A 70 -11.87 -5.86 -14.63
CA LYS A 70 -11.91 -5.32 -16.01
C LYS A 70 -13.05 -5.92 -16.81
N ARG A 71 -13.22 -7.25 -16.74
CA ARG A 71 -14.30 -7.96 -17.46
C ARG A 71 -15.70 -7.54 -16.98
N LYS A 72 -15.92 -7.45 -15.66
CA LYS A 72 -17.20 -6.98 -15.11
C LYS A 72 -17.52 -5.55 -15.52
N LEU A 73 -16.55 -4.64 -15.44
CA LEU A 73 -16.70 -3.25 -15.88
C LEU A 73 -17.03 -3.16 -17.38
N PHE A 74 -16.31 -3.89 -18.23
CA PHE A 74 -16.58 -3.90 -19.68
C PHE A 74 -17.97 -4.45 -20.00
N GLN A 75 -18.39 -5.53 -19.33
CA GLN A 75 -19.73 -6.10 -19.52
C GLN A 75 -20.83 -5.15 -19.04
N HIS A 76 -20.64 -4.51 -17.89
CA HIS A 76 -21.60 -3.56 -17.34
C HIS A 76 -21.78 -2.34 -18.26
N LEU A 77 -20.69 -1.78 -18.77
CA LEU A 77 -20.72 -0.62 -19.66
C LEU A 77 -21.39 -0.90 -21.01
N GLN A 78 -21.39 -2.15 -21.48
CA GLN A 78 -22.15 -2.53 -22.67
C GLN A 78 -23.66 -2.53 -22.43
N LEU A 79 -24.09 -2.66 -21.17
CA LEU A 79 -25.50 -2.72 -20.78
C LEU A 79 -26.04 -1.36 -20.31
N VAL A 80 -25.19 -0.40 -19.96
CA VAL A 80 -25.62 0.94 -19.52
C VAL A 80 -26.03 1.80 -20.72
N SER A 81 -27.15 2.52 -20.60
CA SER A 81 -27.67 3.38 -21.67
C SER A 81 -26.72 4.54 -22.01
N PRO A 82 -26.47 4.84 -23.32
CA PRO A 82 -25.63 5.96 -23.76
C PRO A 82 -26.05 7.33 -23.20
N ILE A 83 -27.34 7.50 -22.88
CA ILE A 83 -27.90 8.73 -22.32
C ILE A 83 -27.39 8.96 -20.90
N HIS A 84 -27.28 7.92 -20.06
CA HIS A 84 -26.75 8.03 -18.70
C HIS A 84 -25.22 8.25 -18.69
N ILE A 85 -24.51 7.69 -19.67
CA ILE A 85 -23.07 7.90 -19.91
C ILE A 85 -22.77 9.30 -20.46
N SER A 86 -23.77 10.04 -20.95
CA SER A 86 -23.60 11.42 -21.44
C SER A 86 -23.65 12.48 -20.34
N THR A 87 -24.36 12.20 -19.24
CA THR A 87 -24.41 13.05 -18.03
C THR A 87 -23.13 12.97 -17.19
N GLU A 88 -22.49 11.80 -17.14
CA GLU A 88 -21.12 11.63 -16.66
C GLU A 88 -20.15 11.98 -17.81
N ARG A 89 -19.07 12.73 -17.58
CA ARG A 89 -18.13 13.04 -18.67
C ARG A 89 -17.55 11.73 -19.21
N THR A 90 -17.84 11.36 -20.46
CA THR A 90 -17.35 10.12 -21.10
C THR A 90 -15.82 9.95 -21.00
N GLY A 91 -15.05 11.05 -20.94
CA GLY A 91 -13.62 11.03 -20.68
C GLY A 91 -13.23 10.61 -19.25
N GLU A 92 -14.05 10.91 -18.25
CA GLU A 92 -13.83 10.54 -16.85
C GLU A 92 -14.07 9.04 -16.60
N VAL A 93 -15.13 8.48 -17.22
CA VAL A 93 -15.41 7.04 -17.23
C VAL A 93 -14.27 6.27 -17.92
N THR A 94 -13.81 6.77 -19.08
CA THR A 94 -12.68 6.18 -19.82
C THR A 94 -11.38 6.23 -19.01
N THR A 95 -11.10 7.34 -18.33
CA THR A 95 -9.89 7.47 -17.50
C THR A 95 -9.94 6.53 -16.30
N THR A 96 -11.11 6.32 -15.70
CA THR A 96 -11.31 5.38 -14.59
C THR A 96 -11.13 3.92 -15.02
N LEU A 97 -11.62 3.55 -16.20
CA LEU A 97 -11.41 2.21 -16.80
C LEU A 97 -9.95 1.90 -17.11
N VAL A 98 -9.24 2.87 -17.70
CA VAL A 98 -7.87 2.66 -18.19
C VAL A 98 -6.86 2.81 -17.05
N GLN A 99 -6.98 3.86 -16.23
CA GLN A 99 -6.00 4.16 -15.19
C GLN A 99 -6.44 3.72 -13.79
N GLY A 100 -7.73 3.77 -13.48
CA GLY A 100 -8.25 3.38 -12.15
C GLY A 100 -8.09 1.89 -11.87
N VAL A 101 -8.26 1.04 -12.89
CA VAL A 101 -8.05 -0.41 -12.74
C VAL A 101 -6.58 -0.80 -12.61
N ASP A 102 -5.67 0.05 -13.07
CA ASP A 102 -4.23 -0.16 -12.91
C ASP A 102 -3.77 0.28 -11.50
N ARG A 103 -4.39 1.33 -10.93
CA ARG A 103 -4.19 1.74 -9.51
C ARG A 103 -4.67 0.70 -8.50
N LEU A 104 -5.62 -0.16 -8.89
CA LEU A 104 -6.02 -1.31 -8.08
C LEU A 104 -4.91 -2.37 -7.93
N ASP A 105 -3.94 -2.42 -8.86
CA ASP A 105 -2.86 -3.42 -8.81
C ASP A 105 -2.03 -3.27 -7.54
N ASP A 106 -1.62 -2.04 -7.21
CA ASP A 106 -0.83 -1.75 -6.01
C ASP A 106 -1.61 -2.01 -4.72
N TYR A 107 -2.92 -1.77 -4.71
CA TYR A 107 -3.77 -2.07 -3.57
C TYR A 107 -3.81 -3.57 -3.26
N PHE A 108 -4.05 -4.40 -4.27
CA PHE A 108 -4.18 -5.85 -4.08
C PHE A 108 -2.84 -6.59 -3.99
N ARG A 109 -1.77 -6.08 -4.63
CA ARG A 109 -0.43 -6.70 -4.59
C ARG A 109 0.36 -6.32 -3.35
N THR A 110 0.28 -5.06 -2.96
CA THR A 110 1.22 -4.48 -2.01
C THR A 110 0.51 -4.12 -0.72
N TYR A 111 -0.51 -3.25 -0.79
CA TYR A 111 -1.13 -2.69 0.41
C TYR A 111 -1.91 -3.73 1.23
N LEU A 112 -2.85 -4.45 0.62
CA LEU A 112 -3.73 -5.38 1.34
C LEU A 112 -2.94 -6.57 1.95
N PRO A 113 -2.02 -7.23 1.22
CA PRO A 113 -1.19 -8.27 1.83
C PRO A 113 -0.30 -7.73 2.96
N GLN A 114 0.21 -6.51 2.82
CA GLN A 114 1.04 -5.88 3.85
C GLN A 114 0.22 -5.51 5.08
N LEU A 115 -1.02 -5.03 4.91
CA LEU A 115 -1.95 -4.71 5.99
C LEU A 115 -2.21 -5.94 6.86
N LEU A 116 -2.49 -7.10 6.27
CA LEU A 116 -2.69 -8.34 7.01
C LEU A 116 -1.44 -8.73 7.83
N ILE A 117 -0.24 -8.61 7.25
CA ILE A 117 1.00 -8.96 7.95
C ILE A 117 1.29 -7.96 9.07
N SER A 118 1.06 -6.68 8.83
CA SER A 118 1.23 -5.61 9.82
C SER A 118 0.23 -5.69 10.98
N ALA A 119 -0.89 -6.39 10.81
CA ALA A 119 -1.80 -6.71 11.91
C ALA A 119 -1.40 -8.00 12.62
N ILE A 120 -1.11 -9.07 11.88
CA ILE A 120 -0.87 -10.41 12.45
C ILE A 120 0.48 -10.48 13.17
N LEU A 121 1.55 -10.00 12.54
CA LEU A 121 2.90 -10.22 13.06
C LEU A 121 3.15 -9.49 14.38
N PRO A 122 2.82 -8.18 14.52
CA PRO A 122 2.97 -7.49 15.80
C PRO A 122 2.13 -8.11 16.91
N VAL A 123 0.90 -8.54 16.61
CA VAL A 123 0.04 -9.23 17.60
C VAL A 123 0.67 -10.53 18.06
N LEU A 124 1.21 -11.34 17.14
CA LEU A 124 1.87 -12.61 17.48
C LEU A 124 3.11 -12.37 18.36
N VAL A 125 3.97 -11.42 17.98
CA VAL A 125 5.14 -11.06 18.78
C VAL A 125 4.73 -10.52 20.15
N LEU A 126 3.69 -9.68 20.23
CA LEU A 126 3.18 -9.17 21.49
C LEU A 126 2.67 -10.31 22.38
N LEU A 127 1.89 -11.25 21.86
CA LEU A 127 1.38 -12.40 22.62
C LEU A 127 2.49 -13.27 23.20
N VAL A 128 3.63 -13.38 22.52
CA VAL A 128 4.78 -14.18 22.99
C VAL A 128 5.66 -13.39 23.95
N VAL A 129 5.91 -12.11 23.69
CA VAL A 129 6.80 -11.26 24.50
C VAL A 129 6.14 -10.80 25.79
N PHE A 130 4.85 -10.46 25.77
CA PHE A 130 4.13 -9.95 26.95
C PHE A 130 4.21 -10.84 28.20
N PRO A 131 4.04 -12.18 28.12
CA PRO A 131 4.20 -13.04 29.30
C PRO A 131 5.67 -13.19 29.77
N ILE A 132 6.65 -12.95 28.89
CA ILE A 132 8.08 -13.01 29.24
C ILE A 132 8.52 -11.69 29.90
N ASP A 133 8.16 -10.57 29.27
CA ASP A 133 8.41 -9.24 29.79
C ASP A 133 7.26 -8.27 29.51
N TRP A 134 6.45 -8.05 30.55
CA TRP A 134 5.31 -7.14 30.48
C TRP A 134 5.73 -5.69 30.23
N ILE A 135 6.94 -5.27 30.66
CA ILE A 135 7.44 -3.91 30.44
C ILE A 135 7.67 -3.68 28.94
N THR A 136 8.37 -4.58 28.25
CA THR A 136 8.51 -4.53 26.79
C THR A 136 7.16 -4.60 26.09
N GLY A 137 6.25 -5.45 26.59
CA GLY A 137 4.88 -5.54 26.07
C GLY A 137 4.13 -4.20 26.13
N ILE A 138 4.25 -3.45 27.23
CA ILE A 138 3.69 -2.10 27.35
C ILE A 138 4.36 -1.13 26.38
N ILE A 139 5.68 -1.18 26.24
CA ILE A 139 6.39 -0.32 25.27
C ILE A 139 5.81 -0.55 23.87
N PHE A 140 5.68 -1.80 23.44
CA PHE A 140 5.03 -2.15 22.17
C PHE A 140 3.60 -1.62 22.06
N LEU A 141 2.77 -1.81 23.09
CA LEU A 141 1.38 -1.34 23.09
C LEU A 141 1.25 0.19 22.96
N VAL A 142 2.21 0.94 23.51
CA VAL A 142 2.19 2.41 23.46
C VAL A 142 2.76 2.93 22.14
N THR A 143 3.87 2.36 21.66
CA THR A 143 4.59 2.87 20.48
C THR A 143 4.04 2.33 19.16
N ALA A 144 3.45 1.13 19.12
CA ALA A 144 2.91 0.56 17.89
C ALA A 144 1.74 1.38 17.32
N PRO A 145 0.74 1.82 18.11
CA PRO A 145 -0.36 2.63 17.59
C PRO A 145 0.08 4.01 17.10
N LEU A 146 1.20 4.52 17.61
CA LEU A 146 1.77 5.79 17.13
C LEU A 146 2.08 5.73 15.62
N ILE A 147 2.55 4.58 15.11
CA ILE A 147 2.88 4.42 13.69
C ILE A 147 1.64 4.65 12.78
N PRO A 148 0.50 3.93 12.94
CA PRO A 148 -0.72 4.22 12.20
C PRO A 148 -1.24 5.65 12.38
N VAL A 149 -1.11 6.22 13.58
CA VAL A 149 -1.54 7.61 13.83
C VAL A 149 -0.75 8.58 12.96
N PHE A 150 0.58 8.50 12.96
CA PHE A 150 1.42 9.35 12.10
C PHE A 150 1.18 9.08 10.61
N MET A 151 0.93 7.84 10.22
CA MET A 151 0.57 7.46 8.86
C MET A 151 -0.72 8.15 8.39
N LEU A 152 -1.77 8.20 9.22
CA LEU A 152 -3.01 8.92 8.91
C LEU A 152 -2.80 10.45 8.83
N LEU A 153 -2.04 11.02 9.76
CA LEU A 153 -1.78 12.46 9.81
C LEU A 153 -0.99 12.93 8.58
N ILE A 154 0.09 12.22 8.24
CA ILE A 154 0.94 12.55 7.10
C ILE A 154 0.25 12.17 5.78
N GLY A 155 -0.55 11.10 5.78
CA GLY A 155 -1.46 10.68 4.72
C GLY A 155 -2.27 11.83 4.12
N LYS A 156 -3.01 12.53 4.98
CA LYS A 156 -3.86 13.66 4.58
C LYS A 156 -3.07 14.80 3.94
N GLN A 157 -1.87 15.06 4.47
CA GLN A 157 -1.01 16.11 3.94
C GLN A 157 -0.41 15.73 2.58
N ALA A 158 0.01 14.47 2.41
CA ALA A 158 0.55 13.96 1.16
C ALA A 158 -0.51 14.00 0.05
N GLU A 159 -1.72 13.54 0.34
CA GLU A 159 -2.84 13.57 -0.60
C GLU A 159 -3.05 14.97 -1.19
N LYS A 160 -3.11 15.99 -0.33
CA LYS A 160 -3.34 17.37 -0.76
C LYS A 160 -2.30 17.84 -1.77
N GLU A 161 -1.02 17.59 -1.51
CA GLU A 161 0.06 18.00 -2.41
C GLU A 161 0.12 17.12 -3.67
N THR A 162 -0.15 15.82 -3.57
CA THR A 162 -0.27 14.91 -4.71
C THR A 162 -1.38 15.35 -5.65
N THR A 163 -2.59 15.63 -5.16
CA THR A 163 -3.69 16.16 -5.98
C THR A 163 -3.32 17.47 -6.67
N ARG A 164 -2.60 18.36 -5.97
CA ARG A 164 -2.11 19.61 -6.55
C ARG A 164 -1.07 19.35 -7.65
N GLN A 165 -0.17 18.39 -7.45
CA GLN A 165 0.83 17.98 -8.44
C GLN A 165 0.17 17.48 -9.72
N TRP A 166 -0.83 16.60 -9.59
CA TRP A 166 -1.60 16.07 -10.72
C TRP A 166 -2.34 17.17 -11.49
N LYS A 167 -2.97 18.12 -10.78
CA LYS A 167 -3.64 19.26 -11.42
C LYS A 167 -2.67 20.13 -12.23
N LEU A 168 -1.49 20.44 -11.68
CA LEU A 168 -0.47 21.23 -12.37
C LEU A 168 0.11 20.49 -13.58
N LEU A 169 0.29 19.16 -13.47
CA LEU A 169 0.74 18.33 -14.59
C LEU A 169 -0.27 18.36 -15.75
N GLY A 170 -1.57 18.25 -15.45
CA GLY A 170 -2.63 18.37 -16.45
C GLY A 170 -2.66 19.74 -17.12
N GLN A 171 -2.51 20.82 -16.33
CA GLN A 171 -2.43 22.19 -16.87
C GLN A 171 -1.20 22.39 -17.76
N LEU A 172 -0.04 21.88 -17.35
CA LEU A 172 1.19 21.93 -18.13
C LEU A 172 1.02 21.21 -19.48
N GLY A 173 0.47 19.99 -19.46
CA GLY A 173 0.24 19.20 -20.67
C GLY A 173 -0.73 19.87 -21.65
N GLY A 174 -1.87 20.37 -21.16
CA GLY A 174 -2.86 21.08 -21.97
C GLY A 174 -2.29 22.36 -22.58
N HIS A 175 -1.70 23.21 -21.74
CA HIS A 175 -1.11 24.47 -22.20
C HIS A 175 0.06 24.26 -23.17
N PHE A 176 0.89 23.23 -22.95
CA PHE A 176 1.96 22.90 -23.88
C PHE A 176 1.42 22.45 -25.25
N LEU A 177 0.36 21.63 -25.26
CA LEU A 177 -0.31 21.19 -26.48
C LEU A 177 -0.90 22.38 -27.25
N ASP A 178 -1.60 23.29 -26.58
CA ASP A 178 -2.20 24.48 -27.20
C ASP A 178 -1.13 25.37 -27.85
N VAL A 179 0.03 25.52 -27.19
CA VAL A 179 1.16 26.30 -27.71
C VAL A 179 1.79 25.63 -28.92
N LEU A 180 1.94 24.29 -28.92
CA LEU A 180 2.45 23.56 -30.09
C LEU A 180 1.50 23.66 -31.29
N GLN A 181 0.19 23.55 -31.08
CA GLN A 181 -0.81 23.70 -32.13
C GLN A 181 -0.83 25.13 -32.70
N GLY A 182 -0.72 26.14 -31.83
CA GLY A 182 -0.72 27.57 -32.20
C GLY A 182 0.64 28.15 -32.61
N LEU A 183 1.71 27.36 -32.64
CA LEU A 183 3.10 27.85 -32.71
C LEU A 183 3.37 28.71 -33.97
N ARG A 184 2.78 28.35 -35.11
CA ARG A 184 2.94 29.11 -36.36
C ARG A 184 2.38 30.54 -36.23
N ILE A 185 1.19 30.66 -35.63
CA ILE A 185 0.53 31.96 -35.40
C ILE A 185 1.32 32.76 -34.36
N LEU A 186 1.69 32.14 -33.24
CA LEU A 186 2.50 32.80 -32.21
C LEU A 186 3.84 33.33 -32.74
N LYS A 187 4.45 32.61 -33.69
CA LYS A 187 5.69 33.05 -34.36
C LYS A 187 5.44 34.20 -35.33
N ALA A 188 4.34 34.16 -36.09
CA ALA A 188 3.96 35.24 -37.02
C ALA A 188 3.70 36.58 -36.29
N TYR A 189 3.14 36.54 -35.08
CA TYR A 189 2.88 37.71 -34.25
C TYR A 189 4.01 38.06 -33.26
N GLY A 190 5.13 37.33 -33.28
CA GLY A 190 6.28 37.59 -32.38
C GLY A 190 6.05 37.28 -30.90
N LEU A 191 4.96 36.57 -30.55
CA LEU A 191 4.53 36.28 -29.17
C LEU A 191 5.14 34.99 -28.57
N SER A 192 5.92 34.23 -29.34
CA SER A 192 6.48 32.94 -28.92
C SER A 192 7.30 33.00 -27.62
N LYS A 193 8.09 34.08 -27.41
CA LYS A 193 8.87 34.26 -26.17
C LYS A 193 7.99 34.55 -24.95
N ALA A 194 6.89 35.30 -25.11
CA ALA A 194 5.96 35.58 -24.04
C ALA A 194 5.28 34.29 -23.56
N GLN A 195 4.84 33.47 -24.52
CA GLN A 195 4.22 32.18 -24.23
C GLN A 195 5.20 31.16 -23.59
N GLY A 196 6.48 31.22 -23.98
CA GLY A 196 7.54 30.45 -23.33
C GLY A 196 7.74 30.80 -21.84
N LYS A 197 7.53 32.07 -21.44
CA LYS A 197 7.56 32.47 -20.03
C LYS A 197 6.42 31.85 -19.23
N VAL A 198 5.21 31.80 -19.80
CA VAL A 198 4.05 31.17 -19.15
C VAL A 198 4.28 29.67 -18.94
N ILE A 199 4.80 28.96 -19.95
CA ILE A 199 5.17 27.54 -19.79
C ILE A 199 6.21 27.37 -18.68
N ARG A 200 7.21 28.26 -18.61
CA ARG A 200 8.23 28.22 -17.56
C ARG A 200 7.62 28.43 -16.17
N GLU A 201 6.72 29.39 -15.99
CA GLU A 201 6.03 29.63 -14.72
C GLU A 201 5.23 28.40 -14.26
N VAL A 202 4.46 27.77 -15.15
CA VAL A 202 3.72 26.55 -14.83
C VAL A 202 4.66 25.39 -14.52
N SER A 203 5.78 25.28 -15.26
CA SER A 203 6.82 24.25 -15.00
C SER A 203 7.50 24.44 -13.65
N ASP A 204 7.84 25.69 -13.28
CA ASP A 204 8.45 26.01 -12.00
C ASP A 204 7.49 25.73 -10.83
N GLN A 205 6.20 26.00 -11.00
CA GLN A 205 5.16 25.62 -10.03
C GLN A 205 5.05 24.10 -9.89
N TYR A 206 5.03 23.36 -11.00
CA TYR A 206 5.01 21.89 -10.99
C TYR A 206 6.26 21.31 -10.29
N ALA A 207 7.45 21.84 -10.57
CA ALA A 207 8.70 21.43 -9.93
C ALA A 207 8.66 21.71 -8.41
N SER A 208 8.18 22.89 -7.99
CA SER A 208 8.02 23.24 -6.58
C SER A 208 7.08 22.29 -5.83
N VAL A 209 5.94 21.93 -6.42
CA VAL A 209 4.98 21.00 -5.81
C VAL A 209 5.55 19.57 -5.79
N THR A 210 6.26 19.15 -6.84
CA THR A 210 6.95 17.85 -6.86
C THR A 210 7.97 17.73 -5.71
N LEU A 211 8.77 18.77 -5.47
CA LEU A 211 9.69 18.80 -4.33
C LEU A 211 8.97 18.74 -2.98
N LYS A 212 7.78 19.34 -2.85
CA LYS A 212 6.96 19.23 -1.64
C LYS A 212 6.46 17.81 -1.41
N VAL A 213 5.98 17.13 -2.45
CA VAL A 213 5.53 15.73 -2.39
C VAL A 213 6.70 14.83 -1.95
N LEU A 214 7.89 15.00 -2.56
CA LEU A 214 9.08 14.25 -2.16
C LEU A 214 9.48 14.52 -0.71
N ARG A 215 9.44 15.80 -0.27
CA ARG A 215 9.74 16.16 1.13
C ARG A 215 8.78 15.47 2.10
N ILE A 216 7.50 15.40 1.78
CA ILE A 216 6.50 14.70 2.59
C ILE A 216 6.80 13.20 2.67
N ALA A 217 7.14 12.57 1.54
CA ALA A 217 7.50 11.15 1.50
C ALA A 217 8.76 10.82 2.31
N PHE A 218 9.78 11.68 2.26
CA PHE A 218 10.99 11.48 3.09
C PHE A 218 10.71 11.70 4.57
N LEU A 219 9.95 12.73 4.93
CA LEU A 219 9.60 12.99 6.33
C LEU A 219 8.72 11.87 6.91
N SER A 220 7.80 11.31 6.13
CA SER A 220 6.99 10.18 6.58
C SER A 220 7.85 8.96 6.85
N ALA A 221 8.71 8.57 5.91
CA ALA A 221 9.64 7.46 6.10
C ALA A 221 10.58 7.70 7.30
N LEU A 222 11.11 8.92 7.45
CA LEU A 222 12.01 9.29 8.54
C LEU A 222 11.33 9.18 9.91
N VAL A 223 10.11 9.70 10.06
CA VAL A 223 9.37 9.63 11.32
C VAL A 223 9.11 8.17 11.72
N LEU A 224 8.71 7.33 10.76
CA LEU A 224 8.48 5.91 11.00
C LEU A 224 9.77 5.18 11.41
N GLU A 225 10.90 5.52 10.78
CA GLU A 225 12.20 4.95 11.09
C GLU A 225 12.69 5.36 12.49
N ILE A 226 12.57 6.65 12.83
CA ILE A 226 12.95 7.19 14.14
C ILE A 226 12.10 6.56 15.24
N LEU A 227 10.79 6.43 15.06
CA LEU A 227 9.92 5.82 16.06
C LEU A 227 10.32 4.36 16.34
N ALA A 228 10.53 3.56 15.29
CA ALA A 228 10.95 2.17 15.45
C ALA A 228 12.33 2.06 16.11
N THR A 229 13.28 2.91 15.70
CA THR A 229 14.65 2.90 16.21
C THR A 229 14.72 3.31 17.67
N ILE A 230 14.07 4.42 18.04
CA ILE A 230 14.02 4.89 19.43
C ILE A 230 13.32 3.86 20.31
N SER A 231 12.20 3.30 19.85
CA SER A 231 11.49 2.30 20.63
C SER A 231 12.34 1.04 20.86
N THR A 232 13.05 0.58 19.84
CA THR A 232 13.99 -0.56 19.95
C THR A 232 15.16 -0.22 20.87
N ALA A 233 15.68 1.01 20.83
CA ALA A 233 16.75 1.46 21.72
C ALA A 233 16.31 1.50 23.19
N VAL A 234 15.09 1.99 23.47
CA VAL A 234 14.52 1.99 24.82
C VAL A 234 14.38 0.56 25.36
N ILE A 235 13.86 -0.35 24.54
CA ILE A 235 13.78 -1.79 24.90
C ILE A 235 15.17 -2.34 25.19
N ALA A 236 16.15 -2.05 24.33
CA ALA A 236 17.51 -2.56 24.51
C ALA A 236 18.20 -2.06 25.78
N VAL A 237 18.06 -0.77 26.10
CA VAL A 237 18.61 -0.18 27.32
C VAL A 237 17.95 -0.79 28.56
N GLN A 238 16.62 -0.88 28.58
CA GLN A 238 15.89 -1.42 29.73
C GLN A 238 16.20 -2.91 29.95
N ILE A 239 16.25 -3.72 28.90
CA ILE A 239 16.63 -5.14 29.00
C ILE A 239 18.09 -5.28 29.45
N GLY A 240 19.01 -4.51 28.86
CA GLY A 240 20.43 -4.58 29.22
C GLY A 240 20.69 -4.27 30.70
N ILE A 241 20.02 -3.26 31.25
CA ILE A 241 20.10 -2.92 32.68
C ILE A 241 19.54 -4.07 33.53
N ARG A 242 18.38 -4.63 33.17
CA ARG A 242 17.75 -5.71 33.95
C ARG A 242 18.54 -7.01 33.90
N LEU A 243 19.18 -7.30 32.76
CA LEU A 243 20.08 -8.42 32.61
C LEU A 243 21.30 -8.26 33.53
N LEU A 244 21.88 -7.06 33.59
CA LEU A 244 23.01 -6.74 34.47
C LEU A 244 22.67 -6.99 35.95
N TYR A 245 21.45 -6.63 36.37
CA TYR A 245 20.96 -6.87 37.74
C TYR A 245 20.38 -8.27 37.97
N GLY A 246 20.47 -9.18 36.99
CA GLY A 246 19.98 -10.56 37.10
C GLY A 246 18.45 -10.70 37.21
N GLN A 247 17.69 -9.69 36.78
CA GLN A 247 16.22 -9.68 36.83
C GLN A 247 15.55 -10.40 35.64
N ILE A 248 16.33 -10.70 34.61
CA ILE A 248 15.91 -11.39 33.39
C ILE A 248 17.06 -12.26 32.90
N THR A 249 16.76 -13.42 32.31
CA THR A 249 17.80 -14.31 31.80
C THR A 249 18.39 -13.81 30.48
N LEU A 250 19.59 -14.30 30.11
CA LEU A 250 20.20 -13.97 28.82
C LEU A 250 19.35 -14.46 27.64
N VAL A 251 18.72 -15.64 27.76
CA VAL A 251 17.84 -16.21 26.72
C VAL A 251 16.67 -15.27 26.47
N GLU A 252 15.95 -14.87 27.52
CA GLU A 252 14.81 -13.96 27.40
C GLU A 252 15.24 -12.59 26.85
N SER A 253 16.36 -12.07 27.33
CA SER A 253 16.91 -10.79 26.90
C SER A 253 17.23 -10.76 25.40
N LEU A 254 18.00 -11.75 24.93
CA LEU A 254 18.35 -11.86 23.51
C LEU A 254 17.11 -12.12 22.65
N PHE A 255 16.19 -12.92 23.14
CA PHE A 255 14.96 -13.25 22.44
C PHE A 255 14.13 -12.01 22.14
N ILE A 256 13.94 -11.17 23.17
CA ILE A 256 13.21 -9.91 23.02
C ILE A 256 13.99 -8.91 22.17
N LEU A 257 15.31 -8.81 22.33
CA LEU A 257 16.17 -7.91 21.53
C LEU A 257 16.11 -8.23 20.02
N ILE A 258 16.05 -9.51 19.66
CA ILE A 258 15.91 -9.96 18.27
C ILE A 258 14.50 -9.64 17.73
N LEU A 259 13.46 -9.83 18.55
CA LEU A 259 12.07 -9.59 18.14
C LEU A 259 11.68 -8.11 18.08
N ALA A 260 12.33 -7.23 18.85
CA ALA A 260 12.00 -5.81 18.89
C ALA A 260 12.02 -5.09 17.53
N PRO A 261 13.09 -5.13 16.72
CA PRO A 261 13.08 -4.49 15.40
C PRO A 261 12.09 -5.16 14.43
N GLU A 262 11.89 -6.46 14.56
CA GLU A 262 10.98 -7.26 13.73
C GLU A 262 9.50 -6.96 14.01
N PHE A 263 9.16 -6.58 15.26
CA PHE A 263 7.82 -6.11 15.62
C PHE A 263 7.43 -4.84 14.86
N TYR A 264 8.36 -3.88 14.73
CA TYR A 264 8.09 -2.61 14.04
C TYR A 264 8.25 -2.69 12.51
N PHE A 265 9.02 -3.65 12.01
CA PHE A 265 9.28 -3.81 10.57
C PHE A 265 8.01 -3.82 9.70
N PRO A 266 6.99 -4.66 9.96
CA PRO A 266 5.82 -4.71 9.08
C PRO A 266 4.95 -3.45 9.15
N LEU A 267 4.96 -2.75 10.29
CA LEU A 267 4.26 -1.46 10.47
C LEU A 267 4.92 -0.36 9.64
N ARG A 268 6.26 -0.31 9.61
CA ARG A 268 7.01 0.63 8.74
C ARG A 268 6.77 0.35 7.26
N GLN A 269 6.81 -0.93 6.87
CA GLN A 269 6.53 -1.35 5.49
C GLN A 269 5.09 -1.01 5.07
N LEU A 270 4.11 -1.11 5.98
CA LEU A 270 2.75 -0.64 5.71
C LEU A 270 2.70 0.86 5.46
N GLY A 271 3.43 1.64 6.28
CA GLY A 271 3.55 3.09 6.11
C GLY A 271 4.07 3.49 4.73
N ALA A 272 5.11 2.78 4.23
CA ALA A 272 5.63 2.99 2.88
C ALA A 272 4.60 2.67 1.78
N ALA A 273 3.78 1.63 1.98
CA ALA A 273 2.73 1.22 1.04
C ALA A 273 1.42 2.01 1.18
N PHE A 274 1.28 2.87 2.19
CA PHE A 274 0.01 3.48 2.55
C PHE A 274 -0.56 4.38 1.45
N HIS A 275 0.28 5.24 0.88
CA HIS A 275 -0.16 6.22 -0.12
C HIS A 275 -0.66 5.53 -1.39
N SER A 276 0.09 4.56 -1.91
CA SER A 276 -0.33 3.74 -3.04
C SER A 276 -1.62 2.96 -2.74
N GLY A 277 -1.76 2.45 -1.51
CA GLY A 277 -2.99 1.80 -1.04
C GLY A 277 -4.21 2.73 -1.07
N MET A 278 -4.07 3.95 -0.55
CA MET A 278 -5.15 4.94 -0.50
C MET A 278 -5.63 5.38 -1.88
N GLU A 279 -4.72 5.54 -2.84
CA GLU A 279 -5.08 5.81 -4.24
C GLU A 279 -5.88 4.66 -4.86
N GLY A 280 -5.49 3.41 -4.54
CA GLY A 280 -6.21 2.23 -4.98
C GLY A 280 -7.60 2.09 -4.35
N VAL A 281 -7.77 2.40 -3.05
CA VAL A 281 -9.09 2.41 -2.37
C VAL A 281 -10.04 3.38 -3.05
N ARG A 282 -9.61 4.62 -3.32
CA ARG A 282 -10.44 5.61 -4.02
C ARG A 282 -10.80 5.20 -5.44
N SER A 283 -9.85 4.59 -6.14
CA SER A 283 -10.10 4.04 -7.47
C SER A 283 -11.13 2.91 -7.41
N ALA A 284 -11.08 2.07 -6.37
CA ALA A 284 -12.08 1.03 -6.12
C ALA A 284 -13.46 1.62 -5.84
N GLU A 285 -13.56 2.61 -4.93
CA GLU A 285 -14.81 3.32 -4.61
C GLU A 285 -15.46 3.88 -5.88
N ARG A 286 -14.68 4.58 -6.72
CA ARG A 286 -15.17 5.13 -7.99
C ARG A 286 -15.62 4.05 -8.98
N ILE A 287 -14.90 2.92 -9.04
CA ILE A 287 -15.31 1.78 -9.87
C ILE A 287 -16.64 1.19 -9.40
N PHE A 288 -16.85 1.08 -8.08
CA PHE A 288 -18.10 0.60 -7.52
C PHE A 288 -19.26 1.57 -7.75
N GLU A 289 -19.03 2.89 -7.69
CA GLU A 289 -20.02 3.90 -8.09
C GLU A 289 -20.46 3.72 -9.55
N ILE A 290 -19.52 3.50 -10.47
CA ILE A 290 -19.83 3.25 -11.90
C ILE A 290 -20.61 1.95 -12.08
N LEU A 291 -20.24 0.89 -11.36
CA LEU A 291 -20.98 -0.38 -11.39
C LEU A 291 -22.37 -0.29 -10.76
N ALA A 292 -22.62 0.70 -9.91
CA ALA A 292 -23.93 0.96 -9.33
C ALA A 292 -24.88 1.72 -10.29
N ILE A 293 -24.38 2.23 -11.42
CA ILE A 293 -25.24 2.83 -12.46
C ILE A 293 -26.17 1.73 -13.00
N PRO A 294 -27.50 1.94 -12.97
CA PRO A 294 -28.44 0.92 -13.42
C PRO A 294 -28.21 0.58 -14.89
N ALA A 295 -28.06 -0.72 -15.16
CA ALA A 295 -28.02 -1.25 -16.51
C ALA A 295 -29.39 -1.06 -17.17
N MET A 296 -29.40 -0.91 -18.49
CA MET A 296 -30.63 -0.91 -19.26
C MET A 296 -31.31 -2.27 -19.08
N GLU A 297 -32.47 -2.29 -18.45
CA GLU A 297 -33.33 -3.47 -18.46
C GLU A 297 -33.76 -3.70 -19.91
N VAL A 298 -33.32 -4.81 -20.51
CA VAL A 298 -33.90 -5.27 -21.77
C VAL A 298 -35.27 -5.84 -21.40
N PRO A 299 -36.39 -5.21 -21.79
CA PRO A 299 -37.70 -5.76 -21.47
C PRO A 299 -37.81 -7.17 -22.08
N GLU A 300 -38.18 -8.16 -21.26
CA GLU A 300 -38.33 -9.58 -21.66
C GLU A 300 -39.32 -9.77 -22.82
N ASN A 301 -40.20 -8.79 -23.06
CA ASN A 301 -40.99 -8.70 -24.28
C ASN A 301 -40.12 -8.26 -25.45
N VAL A 302 -39.36 -9.21 -26.00
CA VAL A 302 -38.82 -9.10 -27.36
C VAL A 302 -40.02 -8.98 -28.30
N ILE A 303 -40.37 -7.73 -28.64
CA ILE A 303 -41.35 -7.46 -29.70
C ILE A 303 -40.80 -8.15 -30.94
N ASN A 304 -41.53 -9.16 -31.44
CA ASN A 304 -41.15 -9.84 -32.66
C ASN A 304 -41.22 -8.82 -33.80
N LEU A 305 -40.06 -8.27 -34.18
CA LEU A 305 -39.95 -7.20 -35.18
C LEU A 305 -40.56 -7.60 -36.54
N ALA A 306 -40.70 -8.89 -36.81
CA ALA A 306 -41.38 -9.41 -37.99
C ALA A 306 -42.92 -9.24 -37.97
N LYS A 307 -43.52 -8.83 -36.85
CA LYS A 307 -44.97 -8.52 -36.72
C LYS A 307 -45.30 -7.02 -36.71
N LEU A 308 -44.29 -6.15 -36.77
CA LEU A 308 -44.49 -4.69 -36.80
C LEU A 308 -44.65 -4.21 -38.25
N ASN A 309 -45.90 -4.08 -38.72
CA ASN A 309 -46.20 -3.56 -40.06
C ASN A 309 -46.13 -2.03 -40.17
N SER A 310 -46.05 -1.31 -39.04
CA SER A 310 -45.85 0.14 -39.02
C SER A 310 -45.27 0.60 -37.68
N LEU A 311 -44.36 1.56 -37.71
CA LEU A 311 -43.88 2.33 -36.56
C LEU A 311 -44.52 3.71 -36.64
N THR A 312 -45.39 4.02 -35.69
CA THR A 312 -45.95 5.37 -35.53
C THR A 312 -45.19 6.07 -34.42
N VAL A 313 -44.51 7.15 -34.77
CA VAL A 313 -43.84 8.03 -33.81
C VAL A 313 -44.87 9.08 -33.39
N GLY A 314 -45.40 8.93 -32.18
CA GLY A 314 -46.29 9.93 -31.58
C GLY A 314 -45.50 11.11 -31.03
N ASP A 315 -45.94 12.32 -31.39
CA ASP A 315 -45.52 13.66 -30.93
C ASP A 315 -44.20 13.74 -30.16
N ILE A 316 -43.11 13.82 -30.90
CA ILE A 316 -41.82 14.28 -30.38
C ILE A 316 -41.91 15.80 -30.24
N GLN A 317 -42.07 16.29 -29.01
CA GLN A 317 -41.76 17.68 -28.71
C GLN A 317 -40.24 17.81 -28.51
N TYR A 318 -39.59 18.57 -29.39
CA TYR A 318 -38.21 19.03 -29.24
C TYR A 318 -38.11 20.15 -28.21
#